data_AF-A0A538F6R6-F1
#
_entry.id   AF-A0A538F6R6-F1
#
_cell.length_a   1.000
_cell.length_b   1.000
_cell.length_c   1.000
_cell.angle_alpha   90.00
_cell.angle_beta   90.00
_cell.angle_gamma   90.00
#
_symmetry.space_group_name_H-M   'P 1'
#
loop_
_entity.id
_entity.type
_entity.pdbx_description
1 polymer ?
#
loop_
_entity_poly.entity_id
_entity_poly.type
_entity_poly.pdbx_seq_one_letter_code
_entity_poly.pdbx_strand_id
1 'polypeptide(L)'
;MIHEQTGGAMGRIIGESTLLPPGTTMAVTVSLMHPLTTSAPVVAVLHLEDNNNTTFDFPNGDQEAKVGGAVVEIPIQVNVP
;
A
#
# COMPACT_ATOMS: atom_id res chain seq x y z
N MET A 1 -0.12 1.62 1.75
CA MET A 1 1.07 0.84 1.35
C MET A 1 1.16 0.76 -0.16
N ILE A 2 2.37 0.57 -0.70
CA ILE A 2 2.61 0.24 -2.12
C ILE A 2 3.11 -1.20 -2.19
N HIS A 3 2.42 -2.04 -2.94
CA HIS A 3 2.79 -3.42 -3.23
C HIS A 3 3.37 -3.53 -4.64
N GLU A 4 4.34 -4.42 -4.82
CA GLU A 4 4.67 -4.91 -6.16
C GLU A 4 3.47 -5.63 -6.79
N GLN A 5 3.40 -5.63 -8.12
CA GLN A 5 2.45 -6.46 -8.84
C GLN A 5 3.17 -7.46 -9.74
N THR A 6 3.04 -8.75 -9.43
CA THR A 6 3.68 -9.83 -10.20
C THR A 6 2.61 -10.76 -10.72
N GLY A 7 2.52 -10.90 -12.06
CA GLY A 7 1.54 -11.80 -12.69
C GLY A 7 0.07 -11.46 -12.37
N GLY A 8 -0.22 -10.21 -11.99
CA GLY A 8 -1.56 -9.77 -11.60
C GLY A 8 -1.91 -9.99 -10.12
N ALA A 9 -1.00 -10.55 -9.32
CA ALA A 9 -1.16 -10.68 -7.87
C ALA A 9 -0.38 -9.61 -7.12
N MET A 10 -0.90 -9.20 -5.95
CA MET A 10 -0.18 -8.35 -5.01
C MET A 10 1.02 -9.09 -4.45
N GLY A 11 2.19 -8.45 -4.52
CA GLY A 11 3.46 -8.94 -4.01
C GLY A 11 3.85 -8.26 -2.69
N ARG A 12 5.16 -8.18 -2.47
CA ARG A 12 5.73 -7.56 -1.26
C ARG A 12 5.38 -6.08 -1.17
N ILE A 13 5.35 -5.56 0.05
CA ILE A 13 5.28 -4.12 0.31
C ILE A 13 6.64 -3.50 0.03
N ILE A 14 6.67 -2.48 -0.82
CA ILE A 14 7.88 -1.75 -1.21
C ILE A 14 7.84 -0.28 -0.80
N GLY A 15 6.70 0.23 -0.36
CA GLY A 15 6.59 1.61 0.11
C GLY A 15 5.49 1.81 1.14
N GLU A 16 5.71 2.78 2.02
CA GLU A 16 4.81 3.14 3.10
C GLU A 16 4.65 4.66 3.22
N SER A 17 3.45 5.09 3.58
CA SER A 17 3.22 6.45 4.07
C SER A 17 3.44 6.48 5.57
N THR A 18 3.42 7.68 6.14
CA THR A 18 3.11 7.81 7.57
C THR A 18 1.69 7.30 7.86
N LEU A 19 1.41 6.99 9.12
CA LEU A 19 0.04 6.75 9.59
C LEU A 19 -0.84 7.95 9.24
N LEU A 20 -2.00 7.68 8.63
CA LEU A 20 -2.95 8.71 8.21
C LEU A 20 -4.04 8.89 9.26
N PRO A 21 -4.51 10.12 9.51
CA PRO A 21 -5.63 10.34 10.41
C PRO A 21 -6.92 9.73 9.83
N PRO A 22 -7.92 9.43 10.69
CA PRO A 22 -9.22 8.96 10.22
C PRO A 22 -9.90 10.02 9.33
N GLY A 23 -10.62 9.55 8.31
CA GLY A 23 -11.38 10.41 7.39
C GLY A 23 -10.69 10.60 6.04
N THR A 24 -10.93 11.76 5.40
CA THR A 24 -10.39 12.04 4.06
C THR A 24 -8.98 12.60 4.16
N THR A 25 -8.04 11.92 3.52
CA THR A 25 -6.67 12.41 3.29
C THR A 25 -6.39 12.49 1.80
N MET A 26 -5.70 13.54 1.34
CA MET A 26 -5.33 13.75 -0.06
C MET A 26 -3.85 14.06 -0.18
N ALA A 27 -3.29 13.92 -1.39
CA ALA A 27 -1.89 14.19 -1.69
C ALA A 27 -0.91 13.44 -0.76
N VAL A 28 -1.18 12.15 -0.52
CA VAL A 28 -0.33 11.30 0.31
C VAL A 28 0.97 10.99 -0.42
N THR A 29 2.09 11.41 0.16
CA THR A 29 3.41 10.96 -0.26
C THR A 29 3.69 9.59 0.32
N VAL A 30 4.08 8.65 -0.53
CA VAL A 30 4.52 7.31 -0.12
C VAL A 30 5.98 7.14 -0.54
N SER A 31 6.85 6.88 0.42
CA SER A 31 8.26 6.62 0.15
C SER A 31 8.48 5.15 -0.16
N LEU A 32 9.22 4.85 -1.22
CA LEU A 32 9.65 3.48 -1.49
C LEU A 32 10.84 3.14 -0.58
N MET A 33 10.62 2.19 0.33
CA MET A 33 11.69 1.55 1.11
C MET A 33 12.55 0.64 0.23
N HIS A 34 11.94 0.06 -0.80
CA HIS A 34 12.61 -0.76 -1.80
C HIS A 34 12.46 -0.10 -3.17
N PRO A 35 13.52 0.50 -3.74
CA PRO A 35 13.42 1.20 -5.02
C PRO A 35 13.17 0.21 -6.16
N LEU A 36 12.39 0.66 -7.16
CA LEU A 36 12.25 -0.05 -8.42
C LEU A 36 13.49 0.20 -9.29
N THR A 37 14.08 -0.86 -9.82
CA THR A 37 15.22 -0.80 -10.74
C THR A 37 14.80 -0.90 -12.20
N THR A 38 13.54 -1.21 -12.46
CA THR A 38 12.94 -1.30 -13.79
C THR A 38 11.50 -0.79 -13.74
N SER A 39 10.98 -0.34 -14.88
CA SER A 39 9.57 0.06 -15.00
C SER A 39 8.66 -1.13 -14.71
N ALA A 40 7.70 -0.97 -13.80
CA ALA A 40 6.83 -2.05 -13.35
C ALA A 40 5.47 -1.52 -12.84
N PRO A 41 4.41 -2.34 -12.91
CA PRO A 41 3.17 -2.07 -12.19
C PRO A 41 3.38 -2.23 -10.68
N VAL A 42 2.73 -1.35 -9.93
CA VAL A 42 2.57 -1.44 -8.47
C VAL A 42 1.11 -1.21 -8.12
N VAL A 43 0.72 -1.59 -6.90
CA VAL A 43 -0.64 -1.38 -6.40
C VAL A 43 -0.58 -0.60 -5.10
N ALA A 44 -1.29 0.52 -5.03
CA ALA A 44 -1.52 1.20 -3.77
C ALA A 44 -2.70 0.55 -3.05
N VAL A 45 -2.49 0.10 -1.81
CA VAL A 45 -3.48 -0.58 -0.98
C VAL A 45 -3.62 0.16 0.34
N LEU A 46 -4.86 0.39 0.78
CA LEU A 46 -5.13 0.89 2.12
C LEU A 46 -5.05 -0.25 3.12
N HIS A 47 -4.34 -0.04 4.22
CA HIS A 47 -4.30 -0.93 5.39
C HIS A 47 -4.93 -0.21 6.58
N LEU A 48 -5.65 -0.95 7.42
CA LEU A 48 -6.39 -0.40 8.56
C LEU A 48 -5.60 -0.60 9.85
N GLU A 49 -5.01 0.47 10.38
CA GLU A 49 -4.46 0.48 11.74
C GLU A 49 -5.61 0.64 12.75
N ASP A 50 -6.09 -0.48 13.31
CA ASP A 50 -7.23 -0.54 14.23
C ASP A 50 -6.92 -1.27 15.54
N ASN A 51 -5.65 -1.59 15.78
CA ASN A 51 -5.21 -2.37 16.94
C ASN A 51 -4.75 -1.50 18.13
N ASN A 52 -4.96 -0.17 18.00
CA ASN A 52 -4.72 0.82 19.03
C ASN A 52 -3.22 1.07 19.32
N ASN A 53 -2.35 0.87 18.31
CA ASN A 53 -0.95 1.25 18.32
C ASN A 53 -0.63 2.22 17.14
N THR A 54 0.65 2.34 16.79
CA THR A 54 1.12 3.17 15.66
C THR A 54 2.18 2.45 14.81
N THR A 55 2.18 1.12 14.83
CA THR A 55 3.19 0.27 14.21
C THR A 55 2.52 -0.62 13.20
N PHE A 56 3.07 -0.65 11.98
CA PHE A 56 2.51 -1.49 10.95
C PHE A 56 2.78 -2.98 11.21
N ASP A 57 1.71 -3.78 11.38
CA ASP A 57 1.73 -5.14 11.92
C ASP A 57 1.34 -6.24 10.93
N PHE A 58 1.24 -5.93 9.63
CA PHE A 58 0.92 -6.92 8.60
C PHE A 58 1.97 -8.05 8.52
N PRO A 59 1.57 -9.33 8.40
CA PRO A 59 0.20 -9.84 8.17
C PRO A 59 -0.56 -10.25 9.44
N ASN A 60 -0.04 -9.93 10.63
CA ASN A 60 -0.66 -10.34 11.90
C ASN A 60 -1.67 -9.29 12.43
N GLY A 61 -1.68 -8.12 11.80
CA GLY A 61 -2.59 -7.00 12.00
C GLY A 61 -2.64 -6.16 10.73
N ASP A 62 -3.34 -5.02 10.79
CA ASP A 62 -3.43 -4.04 9.72
C ASP A 62 -3.81 -4.63 8.38
N GLN A 63 -4.91 -5.38 8.37
CA GLN A 63 -5.42 -5.97 7.14
C GLN A 63 -5.79 -4.89 6.13
N GLU A 64 -5.87 -5.32 4.87
CA GLU A 64 -6.30 -4.46 3.78
C GLU A 64 -7.72 -3.95 4.03
N ALA A 65 -7.96 -2.67 3.77
CA ALA A 65 -9.30 -2.12 3.78
C ALA A 65 -10.13 -2.77 2.67
N LYS A 66 -11.38 -3.13 2.97
CA LYS A 66 -12.28 -3.80 2.02
C LYS A 66 -13.62 -3.10 1.89
N VAL A 67 -14.15 -3.04 0.67
CA VAL A 67 -15.51 -2.59 0.36
C VAL A 67 -16.23 -3.71 -0.37
N GLY A 68 -17.35 -4.20 0.17
CA GLY A 68 -18.08 -5.33 -0.40
C GLY A 68 -17.26 -6.63 -0.48
N GLY A 69 -16.24 -6.78 0.37
CA GLY A 69 -15.33 -7.93 0.39
C GLY A 69 -14.13 -7.82 -0.56
N ALA A 70 -14.10 -6.83 -1.46
CA ALA A 70 -12.97 -6.55 -2.33
C ALA A 70 -11.98 -5.60 -1.64
N VAL A 71 -10.68 -5.82 -1.85
CA VAL A 71 -9.61 -4.92 -1.38
C VAL A 71 -9.73 -3.55 -2.07
N VAL A 72 -9.56 -2.48 -1.30
CA VAL A 72 -9.47 -1.13 -1.85
C VAL A 72 -8.06 -0.91 -2.38
N GLU A 73 -7.93 -0.97 -3.69
CA GLU A 73 -6.66 -0.88 -4.38
C GLU A 73 -6.69 0.06 -5.58
N ILE A 74 -5.54 0.68 -5.88
CA ILE A 74 -5.33 1.56 -7.03
C ILE A 74 -4.09 1.05 -7.79
N PRO A 75 -4.23 0.54 -9.03
CA PRO A 75 -3.09 0.16 -9.83
C PRO A 75 -2.35 1.40 -10.34
N ILE A 76 -1.03 1.38 -10.29
CA ILE A 76 -0.14 2.47 -10.72
C ILE A 76 0.94 1.88 -11.63
N GLN A 77 1.11 2.45 -12.83
CA GLN A 77 2.27 2.16 -13.67
C GLN A 77 3.40 3.12 -13.29
N VAL A 78 4.56 2.57 -12.88
CA VAL A 78 5.74 3.36 -12.58
C VAL A 78 6.76 3.18 -13.69
N ASN A 79 7.20 4.31 -14.26
CA ASN A 79 8.26 4.34 -15.26
C ASN A 79 9.57 4.77 -14.60
N VAL A 80 10.56 3.88 -14.61
CA VAL A 80 11.94 4.19 -14.22
C VAL A 80 12.69 4.57 -15.52
N PRO A 81 13.27 5.78 -15.60
CA PRO A 81 14.00 6.25 -16.77
C PRO A 81 15.33 5.53 -16.99
#